data_AF-A0AAW2JWJ7-F1
#
_entry.id   AF-A0AAW2JWJ7-F1
#
_cell.length_a   1.000
_cell.length_b   1.000
_cell.length_c   1.000
_cell.angle_alpha   90.00
_cell.angle_beta   90.00
_cell.angle_gamma   90.00
#
_symmetry.space_group_name_H-M   'P 1'
#
loop_
_entity.id
_entity.type
_entity.pdbx_description
1 polymer ?
#
loop_
_entity_poly.entity_id
_entity_poly.type
_entity_poly.pdbx_seq_one_letter_code
_entity_poly.pdbx_strand_id
1 'polypeptide(L)'
;MCLCASGVAACILSVSGVPCHIIGGYSGVKAILARLSTTFYWPCIATGVNHFISKCAICQYNKYDPQRPDGLLHPLSVPNRVWDDISMDFTTHLPPSAGETLIWVVVDRLSKFTHFIALPTGFSATSLAPIFLVEIY
;
A
#
# COMPACT_ATOMS: atom_id res chain seq x y z
N MET A 1 -36.55 16.41 -22.66
CA MET A 1 -36.85 17.02 -21.35
C MET A 1 -37.66 15.99 -20.55
N CYS A 2 -37.00 15.06 -19.86
CA CYS A 2 -37.66 14.03 -19.05
C CYS A 2 -37.26 14.24 -17.59
N LEU A 3 -38.29 14.27 -16.74
CA LEU A 3 -38.29 14.87 -15.42
C LEU A 3 -37.29 14.20 -14.46
N CYS A 4 -36.36 15.02 -13.99
CA CYS A 4 -35.49 14.74 -12.85
C CYS A 4 -36.21 15.21 -11.56
N ALA A 5 -37.36 14.62 -11.24
CA ALA A 5 -38.04 14.86 -9.96
C ALA A 5 -39.10 13.77 -9.76
N SER A 6 -39.07 13.11 -8.59
CA SER A 6 -40.09 12.21 -8.01
C SER A 6 -39.90 10.68 -8.04
N GLY A 7 -38.89 10.11 -8.71
CA GLY A 7 -38.67 8.65 -8.72
C GLY A 7 -37.45 8.11 -7.95
N VAL A 8 -36.48 8.97 -7.61
CA VAL A 8 -35.16 8.54 -7.09
C VAL A 8 -35.20 8.17 -5.60
N ALA A 9 -36.17 8.72 -4.86
CA ALA A 9 -36.29 8.47 -3.43
C ALA A 9 -36.81 7.05 -3.13
N ALA A 10 -37.74 6.49 -3.92
CA ALA A 10 -38.45 5.27 -3.52
C ALA A 10 -37.56 4.00 -3.47
N CYS A 11 -36.65 3.79 -4.43
CA CYS A 11 -35.76 2.62 -4.41
C CYS A 11 -34.57 2.77 -3.45
N ILE A 12 -34.07 3.99 -3.24
CA ILE A 12 -33.09 4.22 -2.18
C ILE A 12 -33.79 4.06 -0.82
N LEU A 13 -35.06 4.45 -0.67
CA LEU A 13 -35.82 4.33 0.57
C LEU A 13 -36.07 2.88 1.01
N SER A 14 -36.20 1.93 0.08
CA SER A 14 -36.26 0.49 0.44
C SER A 14 -34.92 -0.06 0.93
N VAL A 15 -33.81 0.60 0.60
CA VAL A 15 -32.43 0.22 0.96
C VAL A 15 -31.89 1.09 2.11
N SER A 16 -32.41 2.30 2.33
CA SER A 16 -31.93 3.24 3.34
C SER A 16 -32.41 2.93 4.75
N GLY A 17 -33.38 2.03 4.90
CA GLY A 17 -33.72 1.41 6.18
C GLY A 17 -32.83 0.21 6.53
N VAL A 18 -31.99 -0.24 5.60
CA VAL A 18 -31.16 -1.43 5.75
C VAL A 18 -29.73 -1.01 6.10
N PRO A 19 -29.19 -1.40 7.27
CA PRO A 19 -27.84 -1.03 7.66
C PRO A 19 -26.78 -1.49 6.64
N CYS A 20 -25.69 -0.73 6.49
CA CYS A 20 -24.52 -1.03 5.61
C CYS A 20 -24.02 -2.50 5.78
N HIS A 21 -24.29 -3.12 6.94
CA HIS A 21 -23.97 -4.53 7.23
C HIS A 21 -24.77 -5.56 6.41
N ILE A 22 -26.08 -5.35 6.19
CA ILE A 22 -26.97 -6.35 5.57
C ILE A 22 -26.77 -6.42 4.05
N ILE A 23 -26.46 -5.30 3.40
CA ILE A 23 -26.31 -5.23 1.93
C ILE A 23 -24.90 -5.64 1.49
N GLY A 24 -23.89 -5.38 2.33
CA GLY A 24 -22.52 -5.22 1.85
C GLY A 24 -21.43 -5.78 2.74
N GLY A 25 -21.70 -6.13 4.00
CA GLY A 25 -20.67 -6.60 4.94
C GLY A 25 -19.46 -5.66 5.01
N TYR A 26 -19.67 -4.33 4.95
CA TYR A 26 -18.61 -3.32 4.95
C TYR A 26 -17.61 -3.42 3.77
N SER A 27 -17.93 -4.12 2.69
CA SER A 27 -16.97 -4.47 1.62
C SER A 27 -16.55 -3.29 0.72
N GLY A 28 -17.01 -2.06 0.99
CA GLY A 28 -16.66 -0.85 0.23
C GLY A 28 -17.51 -0.67 -1.03
N VAL A 29 -17.29 0.47 -1.71
CA VAL A 29 -18.11 0.95 -2.84
C VAL A 29 -18.20 -0.08 -3.96
N LYS A 30 -17.06 -0.64 -4.39
CA LYS A 30 -17.00 -1.57 -5.54
C LYS A 30 -17.81 -2.84 -5.30
N ALA A 31 -17.73 -3.41 -4.11
CA ALA A 31 -18.45 -4.63 -3.75
C ALA A 31 -19.96 -4.41 -3.68
N ILE A 32 -20.39 -3.26 -3.15
CA ILE A 32 -21.81 -2.90 -3.09
C ILE A 32 -22.33 -2.62 -4.50
N LEU A 33 -21.56 -1.95 -5.36
CA LEU A 33 -21.95 -1.73 -6.75
C LEU A 33 -22.09 -3.02 -7.53
N ALA A 34 -21.15 -3.95 -7.40
CA ALA A 34 -21.21 -5.25 -8.06
C ALA A 34 -22.51 -5.99 -7.70
N ARG A 35 -22.87 -6.04 -6.41
CA ARG A 35 -24.11 -6.70 -5.93
C ARG A 35 -25.39 -5.97 -6.33
N LEU A 36 -25.40 -4.64 -6.32
CA LEU A 36 -26.59 -3.90 -6.73
C LEU A 36 -26.82 -4.01 -8.24
N SER A 37 -25.74 -4.04 -9.02
CA SER A 37 -25.81 -4.13 -10.48
C SER A 37 -26.36 -5.46 -11.01
N THR A 38 -26.37 -6.52 -10.21
CA THR A 38 -26.97 -7.82 -10.60
C THR A 38 -28.49 -7.80 -10.55
N THR A 39 -29.08 -6.94 -9.71
CA THR A 39 -30.52 -6.99 -9.40
C THR A 39 -31.24 -5.71 -9.82
N PHE A 40 -30.53 -4.58 -9.85
CA PHE A 40 -31.13 -3.27 -10.12
C PHE A 40 -30.28 -2.42 -11.06
N TYR A 41 -30.95 -1.57 -11.84
CA TYR A 41 -30.33 -0.61 -12.73
C TYR A 41 -31.03 0.75 -12.63
N TRP A 42 -30.26 1.82 -12.42
CA TRP A 42 -30.73 3.19 -12.55
C TRP A 42 -29.57 4.13 -12.92
N PRO A 43 -29.86 5.28 -13.53
CA PRO A 43 -28.83 6.26 -13.89
C PRO A 43 -28.03 6.69 -12.65
N CYS A 44 -26.70 6.71 -12.77
CA CYS A 44 -25.79 7.16 -11.70
C CYS A 44 -25.83 6.33 -10.39
N ILE A 45 -26.07 5.02 -10.47
CA ILE A 45 -26.01 4.10 -9.31
C ILE A 45 -24.72 4.22 -8.49
N ALA A 46 -23.58 4.41 -9.14
CA ALA A 46 -22.28 4.64 -8.50
C ALA A 46 -22.28 5.85 -7.57
N THR A 47 -22.86 6.98 -8.02
CA THR A 47 -22.94 8.22 -7.24
C THR A 47 -23.82 8.05 -6.01
N GLY A 48 -24.97 7.37 -6.15
CA GLY A 48 -25.87 7.09 -5.04
C GLY A 48 -25.22 6.21 -3.96
N VAL A 49 -24.54 5.14 -4.38
CA VAL A 49 -23.82 4.25 -3.46
C VAL A 49 -22.67 4.97 -2.74
N ASN A 50 -21.91 5.80 -3.46
CA ASN A 50 -20.87 6.64 -2.85
C ASN A 50 -21.45 7.59 -1.80
N HIS A 51 -22.55 8.26 -2.11
CA HIS A 51 -23.22 9.16 -1.16
C HIS A 51 -23.71 8.41 0.08
N PHE A 52 -24.31 7.23 -0.09
CA PHE A 52 -24.75 6.39 1.02
C PHE A 52 -23.59 5.96 1.93
N ILE A 53 -22.49 5.49 1.35
CA ILE A 53 -21.30 5.04 2.11
C ILE A 53 -20.61 6.22 2.80
N SER A 54 -20.57 7.40 2.18
CA SER A 54 -20.00 8.62 2.80
C SER A 54 -20.75 9.05 4.05
N LYS A 55 -22.06 8.80 4.13
CA LYS A 55 -22.91 9.15 5.27
C LYS A 55 -23.00 8.07 6.35
N CYS A 56 -22.52 6.86 6.08
CA CYS A 56 -22.59 5.76 7.03
C CYS A 56 -21.44 5.82 8.04
N ALA A 57 -21.75 6.15 9.30
CA ALA A 57 -20.76 6.29 10.38
C ALA A 57 -19.90 5.03 10.59
N ILE A 58 -20.48 3.83 10.51
CA ILE A 58 -19.73 2.58 10.71
C ILE A 58 -18.76 2.33 9.54
N CYS A 59 -19.22 2.61 8.32
CA CYS A 59 -18.42 2.44 7.11
C CYS A 59 -17.27 3.48 7.08
N GLN A 60 -17.47 4.70 7.60
CA GLN A 60 -16.41 5.70 7.79
C GLN A 60 -15.44 5.36 8.94
N TYR A 61 -15.92 4.81 10.05
CA TYR A 61 -15.08 4.45 11.19
C TYR A 61 -14.13 3.28 10.87
N ASN A 62 -14.65 2.23 10.24
CA ASN A 62 -13.84 1.04 9.90
C ASN A 62 -12.94 1.22 8.68
N LYS A 63 -13.28 2.16 7.78
CA LYS A 63 -12.58 2.42 6.53
C LYS A 63 -12.28 3.91 6.36
N TYR A 64 -11.77 4.52 7.42
CA TYR A 64 -11.19 5.84 7.29
C TYR A 64 -9.93 5.72 6.43
N ASP A 65 -9.66 6.73 5.60
CA ASP A 65 -8.41 6.81 4.86
C ASP A 65 -7.35 7.40 5.81
N PRO A 66 -6.37 6.63 6.29
CA PRO A 66 -5.29 7.15 7.11
C PRO A 66 -4.27 7.95 6.28
N GLN A 67 -4.37 7.95 4.95
CA GLN A 67 -3.38 8.61 4.11
C GLN A 67 -3.45 10.12 4.31
N ARG A 68 -2.36 10.66 4.87
CA ARG A 68 -2.07 12.08 4.77
C ARG A 68 -1.82 12.41 3.30
N PRO A 69 -2.14 13.64 2.85
CA PRO A 69 -1.77 14.07 1.50
C PRO A 69 -0.27 13.85 1.31
N ASP A 70 0.09 13.25 0.19
CA ASP A 70 1.48 12.95 -0.13
C ASP A 70 2.30 14.24 -0.05
N GLY A 71 3.23 14.27 0.92
CA GLY A 71 4.13 15.40 1.10
C GLY A 71 5.18 15.44 -0.01
N LEU A 72 5.88 16.58 -0.12
CA LEU A 72 7.06 16.67 -0.98
C LEU A 72 8.13 15.68 -0.47
N LEU A 73 8.57 14.78 -1.33
CA LEU A 73 9.74 13.94 -1.05
C LEU A 73 10.95 14.84 -0.85
N HIS A 74 11.70 14.64 0.23
CA HIS A 74 12.96 15.34 0.47
C HIS A 74 14.11 14.44 0.03
N PRO A 75 14.65 14.61 -1.20
CA PRO A 75 15.74 13.77 -1.66
C PRO A 75 17.01 14.08 -0.87
N LEU A 76 17.77 13.02 -0.56
CA LEU A 76 19.11 13.16 -0.02
C LEU A 76 20.01 13.86 -1.05
N SER A 77 20.94 14.68 -0.58
CA SER A 77 21.96 15.31 -1.45
C SER A 77 22.72 14.27 -2.26
N VAL A 78 23.09 14.63 -3.49
CA VAL A 78 23.89 13.77 -4.36
C VAL A 78 25.36 13.87 -3.95
N PRO A 79 26.07 12.75 -3.71
CA PRO A 79 27.50 12.75 -3.41
C PRO A 79 28.34 13.22 -4.61
N ASN A 80 29.55 13.75 -4.35
CA ASN A 80 30.42 14.31 -5.39
C ASN A 80 31.49 13.33 -5.88
N ARG A 81 31.86 12.32 -5.09
CA ARG A 81 32.83 11.29 -5.47
C ARG A 81 32.26 9.89 -5.26
N VAL A 82 32.80 8.95 -6.02
CA VAL A 82 32.48 7.52 -5.88
C VAL A 82 32.94 7.07 -4.50
N TRP A 83 32.11 6.29 -3.79
CA TRP A 83 32.38 5.81 -2.43
C TRP A 83 32.34 6.88 -1.32
N ASP A 84 31.92 8.11 -1.60
CA ASP A 84 31.68 9.12 -0.56
C ASP A 84 30.45 8.77 0.29
N ASP A 85 29.44 8.16 -0.31
CA ASP A 85 28.17 7.83 0.34
C ASP A 85 27.67 6.46 -0.14
N ILE A 86 27.46 5.56 0.82
CA ILE A 86 27.09 4.18 0.59
C ILE A 86 25.76 3.86 1.27
N SER A 87 24.94 3.08 0.58
CA SER A 87 23.74 2.48 1.13
C SER A 87 24.00 1.01 1.41
N MET A 88 23.62 0.54 2.59
CA MET A 88 23.75 -0.87 2.99
C MET A 88 22.37 -1.44 3.29
N ASP A 89 22.08 -2.64 2.79
CA ASP A 89 20.80 -3.32 3.04
C ASP A 89 20.98 -4.84 3.17
N PHE A 90 20.03 -5.50 3.82
CA PHE A 90 20.04 -6.94 4.06
C PHE A 90 18.79 -7.59 3.47
N THR A 91 18.98 -8.43 2.47
CA THR A 91 17.92 -9.32 1.99
C THR A 91 17.88 -10.55 2.88
N THR A 92 16.90 -10.61 3.77
CA THR A 92 16.74 -11.70 4.76
C THR A 92 15.73 -12.76 4.30
N HIS A 93 15.72 -13.90 5.00
CA HIS A 93 14.75 -14.99 4.80
C HIS A 93 14.81 -15.67 3.42
N LEU A 94 16.01 -15.78 2.85
CA LEU A 94 16.21 -16.56 1.64
C LEU A 94 16.30 -18.06 1.96
N PRO A 95 15.90 -18.93 1.02
CA PRO A 95 16.14 -20.36 1.17
C PRO A 95 17.65 -20.62 1.33
N PRO A 96 18.04 -21.51 2.26
CA PRO A 96 19.44 -21.74 2.58
C PRO A 96 20.19 -22.25 1.36
N SER A 97 21.27 -21.55 1.02
CA SER A 97 22.17 -21.89 -0.07
C SER A 97 23.58 -21.96 0.49
N ALA A 98 24.18 -23.16 0.53
CA ALA A 98 25.48 -23.41 1.16
C ALA A 98 25.59 -22.97 2.64
N GLY A 99 24.48 -22.93 3.37
CA GLY A 99 24.44 -22.48 4.77
C GLY A 99 24.15 -20.98 4.92
N GLU A 100 24.20 -20.22 3.84
CA GLU A 100 23.87 -18.81 3.80
C GLU A 100 22.38 -18.61 3.52
N THR A 101 21.75 -17.67 4.23
CA THR A 101 20.29 -17.46 4.21
C THR A 101 19.91 -16.01 3.95
N LEU A 102 20.91 -15.16 3.77
CA LEU A 102 20.73 -13.73 3.63
C LEU A 102 21.87 -13.12 2.82
N ILE A 103 21.56 -12.04 2.11
CA ILE A 103 22.50 -11.33 1.23
C ILE A 103 22.66 -9.92 1.79
N TRP A 104 23.89 -9.55 2.09
CA TRP A 104 24.26 -8.19 2.41
C TRP A 104 24.65 -7.45 1.14
N VAL A 105 23.92 -6.36 0.88
CA VAL A 105 24.06 -5.54 -0.31
C VAL A 105 24.69 -4.23 0.12
N VAL A 106 25.82 -3.87 -0.48
CA VAL A 106 26.44 -2.56 -0.31
C VAL A 106 26.48 -1.85 -1.64
N VAL A 107 25.93 -0.65 -1.70
CA VAL A 107 25.74 0.10 -2.94
C VAL A 107 26.37 1.48 -2.81
N ASP A 108 27.26 1.84 -3.74
CA ASP A 108 27.68 3.22 -3.90
C ASP A 108 26.54 4.06 -4.48
N ARG A 109 26.16 5.14 -3.79
CA ARG A 109 25.00 5.94 -4.18
C ARG A 109 25.23 6.67 -5.51
N LEU A 110 26.47 7.04 -5.83
CA LEU A 110 26.82 7.78 -7.04
C LEU A 110 26.88 6.89 -8.27
N SER A 111 27.75 5.89 -8.28
CA SER A 111 27.99 5.01 -9.43
C SER A 111 26.97 3.88 -9.58
N LYS A 112 26.19 3.61 -8.53
CA LYS A 112 25.33 2.41 -8.42
C LYS A 112 26.10 1.09 -8.48
N PHE A 113 27.41 1.11 -8.24
CA PHE A 113 28.19 -0.11 -8.08
C PHE A 113 27.76 -0.85 -6.80
N THR A 114 27.65 -2.18 -6.88
CA THR A 114 27.07 -3.01 -5.82
C THR A 114 27.94 -4.20 -5.48
N HIS A 115 28.18 -4.42 -4.19
CA HIS A 115 28.73 -5.67 -3.65
C HIS A 115 27.59 -6.53 -3.10
N PHE A 116 27.64 -7.83 -3.38
CA PHE A 116 26.71 -8.82 -2.87
C PHE A 116 27.51 -9.86 -2.08
N ILE A 117 27.28 -9.89 -0.77
CA ILE A 117 27.99 -10.78 0.16
C ILE A 117 26.97 -11.71 0.79
N ALA A 118 27.15 -13.02 0.62
CA ALA A 118 26.30 -14.01 1.27
C ALA A 118 26.69 -14.16 2.75
N LEU A 119 25.69 -14.26 3.63
CA LEU A 119 25.90 -14.31 5.08
C LEU A 119 24.92 -15.28 5.77
N PRO A 120 25.31 -15.78 6.96
CA PRO A 120 24.51 -16.74 7.71
C PRO A 120 23.55 -16.01 8.66
N THR A 121 22.56 -16.73 9.20
CA THR A 121 21.69 -16.17 10.24
C THR A 121 22.49 -15.79 11.49
N GLY A 122 22.13 -14.68 12.14
CA GLY A 122 22.71 -14.29 13.43
C GLY A 122 24.02 -13.49 13.36
N PHE A 123 24.20 -12.67 12.32
CA PHE A 123 25.34 -11.76 12.22
C PHE A 123 25.25 -10.59 13.21
N SER A 124 26.42 -10.09 13.64
CA SER A 124 26.57 -8.89 14.46
C SER A 124 27.41 -7.85 13.72
N ALA A 125 27.25 -6.57 14.07
CA ALA A 125 28.09 -5.51 13.49
C ALA A 125 29.60 -5.80 13.65
N THR A 126 29.98 -6.43 14.77
CA THR A 126 31.37 -6.82 15.05
C THR A 126 31.90 -7.87 14.07
N SER A 127 31.05 -8.80 13.62
CA SER A 127 31.44 -9.81 12.63
C SER A 127 31.45 -9.26 11.21
N LEU A 128 30.64 -8.24 10.92
CA LEU A 128 30.57 -7.61 9.60
C LEU A 128 31.69 -6.60 9.34
N ALA A 129 32.13 -5.87 10.36
CA ALA A 129 33.20 -4.88 10.24
C ALA A 129 34.48 -5.39 9.54
N PRO A 130 35.05 -6.57 9.88
CA PRO A 130 36.23 -7.07 9.17
C PRO A 130 35.92 -7.46 7.71
N ILE A 131 34.72 -7.98 7.43
CA ILE A 131 34.30 -8.34 6.06
C ILE A 131 34.19 -7.08 5.21
N PHE A 132 33.62 -6.01 5.78
CA PHE A 132 33.51 -4.71 5.13
C PHE A 132 34.86 -4.18 4.65
N LEU A 133 35.87 -4.23 5.52
CA LEU A 133 37.20 -3.72 5.22
C LEU A 133 37.97 -4.54 4.18
N VAL A 134 37.58 -5.79 3.94
CA VAL A 134 38.26 -6.69 2.98
C VAL A 134 37.56 -6.69 1.63
N GLU A 135 36.22 -6.66 1.63
CA GLU A 135 35.42 -6.77 0.40
C GLU A 135 35.22 -5.43 -0.32
N ILE A 136 35.19 -4.31 0.43
CA ILE A 136 34.77 -3.00 -0.10
C ILE A 136 35.92 -1.99 -0.13
N TYR A 137 36.89 -2.10 0.78
CA TYR A 137 38.03 -1.18 0.92
C TYR A 137 39.33 -1.80 0.42
#